data_AF-A0A2V8G683-F1
#
_entry.id   AF-A0A2V8G683-F1
#
_cell.length_a   1.000
_cell.length_b   1.000
_cell.length_c   1.000
_cell.angle_alpha   90.00
_cell.angle_beta   90.00
_cell.angle_gamma   90.00
#
_symmetry.space_group_name_H-M   'P 1'
#
loop_
_entity.id
_entity.type
_entity.pdbx_description
1 polymer ?
#
loop_
_entity_poly.entity_id
_entity_poly.type
_entity_poly.pdbx_seq_one_letter_code
_entity_poly.pdbx_strand_id
1 'polypeptide(L)'
;MKIIWVLPLLLMMAVQKGAPTPNPLVYVSGYGEQIALFRLDMTSGTLQPHGTAAGGGSSPSYLAWDPPQRHLYALQEQSAGRIVSYSITPTGTLTRINDASSGGNGPAHVSVHRSGKWVLSANYGDG
;
A
#
# COMPACT_ATOMS: atom_id res chain seq x y z
N MET A 1 -3.22 23.25 71.35
CA MET A 1 -3.42 23.74 69.97
C MET A 1 -2.38 23.07 69.07
N LYS A 2 -2.80 22.16 68.18
CA LYS A 2 -1.94 21.53 67.16
C LYS A 2 -2.52 21.89 65.80
N ILE A 3 -1.76 22.62 65.00
CA ILE A 3 -2.12 22.99 63.62
C ILE A 3 -1.46 21.97 62.69
N ILE A 4 -2.27 21.26 61.91
CA ILE A 4 -1.83 20.31 60.89
C ILE A 4 -2.00 21.00 59.53
N TRP A 5 -0.91 21.16 58.80
CA TRP A 5 -0.93 21.68 57.43
C TRP A 5 -1.15 20.51 56.46
N VAL A 6 -2.22 20.56 55.68
CA VAL A 6 -2.44 19.64 54.55
C VAL A 6 -2.10 20.42 53.28
N LEU A 7 -0.97 20.12 52.65
CA LEU A 7 -0.69 20.62 51.30
C LEU A 7 -1.58 19.88 50.29
N PRO A 8 -2.25 20.59 49.36
CA PRO A 8 -2.98 19.94 48.29
C PRO A 8 -1.98 19.39 47.26
N LEU A 9 -2.08 18.10 46.97
CA LEU A 9 -1.33 17.43 45.91
C LEU A 9 -1.86 17.93 44.56
N LEU A 10 -1.09 18.77 43.87
CA LEU A 10 -1.41 19.21 42.52
C LEU A 10 -1.13 18.06 41.54
N LEU A 11 -2.19 17.39 41.08
CA LEU A 11 -2.11 16.35 40.05
C LEU A 11 -1.78 17.01 38.71
N MET A 12 -0.51 16.95 38.28
CA MET A 12 -0.16 17.28 36.90
C MET A 12 -0.71 16.17 35.99
N MET A 13 -1.81 16.46 35.29
CA MET A 13 -2.25 15.63 34.18
C MET A 13 -1.20 15.74 33.07
N ALA A 14 -0.43 14.68 32.87
CA ALA A 14 0.39 14.57 31.67
C ALA A 14 -0.54 14.61 30.45
N VAL A 15 -0.27 15.51 29.51
CA VAL A 15 -0.87 15.45 28.19
C VAL A 15 -0.48 14.09 27.60
N GLN A 16 -1.47 13.22 27.44
CA GLN A 16 -1.28 11.95 26.76
C GLN A 16 -0.96 12.31 25.30
N LYS A 17 0.27 12.03 24.85
CA LYS A 17 0.60 12.10 23.43
C LYS A 17 -0.45 11.23 22.72
N GLY A 18 -1.22 11.83 21.81
CA GLY A 18 -2.16 11.09 20.98
C GLY A 18 -1.46 9.90 20.33
N ALA A 19 -2.22 8.83 20.05
CA ALA A 19 -1.67 7.66 19.37
C ALA A 19 -0.83 8.10 18.16
N PRO A 20 0.33 7.47 17.90
CA PRO A 20 1.18 7.84 16.77
C PRO A 20 0.32 7.94 15.52
N THR A 21 0.34 9.09 14.84
CA THR A 21 -0.35 9.23 13.57
C THR A 21 0.17 8.12 12.66
N PRO A 22 -0.69 7.29 12.05
CA PRO A 22 -0.24 6.27 11.12
C PRO A 22 0.64 6.96 10.06
N ASN A 23 1.79 6.37 9.74
CA ASN A 23 2.62 6.82 8.62
C ASN A 23 2.40 5.83 7.47
N PRO A 24 1.29 6.00 6.70
CA PRO A 24 0.87 5.00 5.73
C PRO A 24 1.89 4.89 4.60
N LEU A 25 1.93 3.68 4.01
CA LEU A 25 2.70 3.44 2.79
C LEU A 25 1.87 3.81 1.58
N VAL A 26 2.53 4.46 0.64
CA VAL A 26 1.98 4.79 -0.67
C VAL A 26 2.78 4.04 -1.71
N TYR A 27 2.08 3.31 -2.57
CA TYR A 27 2.64 2.58 -3.70
C TYR A 27 2.25 3.34 -4.96
N VAL A 28 3.24 3.75 -5.74
CA VAL A 28 3.05 4.51 -6.98
C VAL A 28 3.57 3.67 -8.13
N SER A 29 2.72 3.47 -9.13
CA SER A 29 3.04 2.74 -10.35
C SER A 29 2.71 3.60 -11.56
N GLY A 30 3.01 3.10 -12.76
CA GLY A 30 2.85 3.84 -14.01
C GLY A 30 3.47 3.07 -15.18
N TYR A 31 3.85 3.78 -16.24
CA TYR A 31 4.42 3.18 -17.46
C TYR A 31 5.94 2.91 -17.39
N GLY A 32 6.53 2.97 -16.19
CA GLY A 32 7.93 2.62 -15.96
C GLY A 32 8.15 1.12 -15.71
N GLU A 33 9.30 0.76 -15.18
CA GLU A 33 9.63 -0.64 -14.84
C GLU A 33 9.44 -0.97 -13.35
N GLN A 34 9.17 0.05 -12.53
CA GLN A 34 9.24 -0.04 -11.08
C GLN A 34 7.94 0.44 -10.44
N ILE A 35 7.65 -0.11 -9.27
CA ILE A 35 6.69 0.42 -8.31
C ILE A 35 7.51 1.18 -7.26
N ALA A 36 7.26 2.47 -7.11
CA ALA A 36 7.90 3.30 -6.10
C ALA A 36 7.11 3.25 -4.79
N LEU A 37 7.82 3.16 -3.67
CA LEU A 37 7.25 3.09 -2.33
C LEU A 37 7.62 4.36 -1.57
N PHE A 38 6.63 4.96 -0.92
CA PHE A 38 6.79 6.14 -0.09
C PHE A 38 6.11 5.99 1.26
N ARG A 39 6.59 6.74 2.25
CA ARG A 39 5.91 6.99 3.52
C ARG A 39 5.26 8.37 3.47
N LEU A 40 3.96 8.43 3.73
CA LEU A 40 3.25 9.70 3.81
C LEU A 40 3.34 10.27 5.23
N ASP A 41 4.08 11.35 5.39
CA ASP A 41 4.03 12.13 6.61
C ASP A 41 2.67 12.83 6.72
N MET A 42 1.81 12.31 7.59
CA MET A 42 0.45 12.83 7.82
C MET A 42 0.43 14.23 8.45
N THR A 43 1.55 14.72 8.97
CA THR A 43 1.66 16.07 9.54
C THR A 43 1.96 17.10 8.47
N SER A 44 2.94 16.81 7.61
CA SER A 44 3.41 17.73 6.57
C SER A 44 2.74 17.51 5.20
N GLY A 45 2.09 16.36 4.99
CA GLY A 45 1.56 15.93 3.70
C GLY A 45 2.63 15.50 2.70
N THR A 46 3.88 15.33 3.12
CA THR A 46 5.00 15.01 2.23
C THR A 46 5.20 13.50 2.06
N LEU A 47 5.65 13.10 0.86
CA LEU A 47 6.05 11.72 0.58
C LEU A 47 7.56 11.56 0.78
N GLN A 48 7.94 10.69 1.70
CA GLN A 48 9.33 10.33 1.97
C GLN A 48 9.67 9.02 1.25
N PRO A 49 10.77 8.94 0.48
CA PRO A 49 11.16 7.71 -0.20
C PRO A 49 11.32 6.55 0.78
N HIS A 50 10.74 5.39 0.45
CA HIS A 50 10.81 4.17 1.26
C HIS A 50 11.41 2.99 0.50
N GLY A 51 11.45 3.06 -0.84
CA GLY A 51 12.15 2.10 -1.69
C GLY A 51 11.50 1.96 -3.06
N THR A 52 11.93 0.94 -3.80
CA THR A 52 11.31 0.52 -5.06
C THR A 52 11.17 -0.99 -5.08
N ALA A 53 10.25 -1.47 -5.91
CA ALA A 53 10.13 -2.87 -6.27
C ALA A 53 10.02 -3.00 -7.79
N ALA A 54 10.57 -4.08 -8.34
CA ALA A 54 10.41 -4.38 -9.75
C ALA A 54 8.91 -4.56 -10.07
N GLY A 55 8.42 -3.87 -11.09
CA GLY A 55 7.03 -3.94 -11.56
C GLY A 55 6.68 -5.27 -12.25
N GLY A 56 7.68 -6.14 -12.48
CA GLY A 56 7.49 -7.47 -13.05
C GLY A 56 7.39 -7.48 -14.59
N GLY A 57 7.73 -6.36 -15.23
CA GLY A 57 7.70 -6.12 -16.66
C GLY A 57 7.78 -4.62 -16.97
N SER A 58 7.35 -4.24 -18.16
CA SER A 58 7.09 -2.85 -18.52
C SER A 58 5.65 -2.47 -18.19
N SER A 59 5.46 -1.30 -17.58
CA SER A 59 4.16 -0.65 -17.38
C SER A 59 3.22 -1.31 -16.37
N PRO A 60 3.58 -1.39 -15.07
CA PRO A 60 2.63 -1.67 -14.00
C PRO A 60 1.63 -0.50 -13.87
N SER A 61 0.66 -0.40 -14.79
CA SER A 61 -0.20 0.79 -14.88
C SER A 61 -1.29 0.82 -13.82
N TYR A 62 -1.65 -0.32 -13.24
CA TYR A 62 -2.70 -0.43 -12.23
C TYR A 62 -2.32 -1.38 -11.09
N LEU A 63 -2.72 -1.02 -9.86
CA LEU A 63 -2.49 -1.80 -8.65
C LEU A 63 -3.82 -2.15 -7.96
N ALA A 64 -3.92 -3.35 -7.41
CA ALA A 64 -5.03 -3.74 -6.55
C ALA A 64 -4.55 -4.59 -5.36
N TRP A 65 -5.12 -4.36 -4.19
CA TRP A 65 -4.86 -5.15 -2.98
C TRP A 65 -5.89 -6.25 -2.81
N ASP A 66 -5.49 -7.36 -2.19
CA ASP A 66 -6.45 -8.25 -1.57
C ASP A 66 -7.09 -7.60 -0.33
N PRO A 67 -8.31 -8.02 0.09
CA PRO A 67 -8.98 -7.42 1.24
C PRO A 67 -8.16 -7.42 2.55
N PRO A 68 -7.39 -8.48 2.87
CA PRO A 68 -6.49 -8.49 4.02
C PRO A 68 -5.23 -7.62 3.88
N GLN A 69 -4.99 -7.03 2.70
CA GLN A 69 -3.78 -6.25 2.36
C GLN A 69 -2.48 -7.01 2.61
N ARG A 70 -2.46 -8.30 2.29
CA ARG A 70 -1.27 -9.17 2.32
C ARG A 70 -0.64 -9.32 0.96
N HIS A 71 -1.43 -9.13 -0.10
CA HIS A 71 -1.01 -9.28 -1.47
C HIS A 71 -1.33 -8.02 -2.28
N LEU A 72 -0.42 -7.68 -3.18
CA LEU A 72 -0.59 -6.64 -4.19
C LEU A 72 -0.53 -7.27 -5.57
N TYR A 73 -1.46 -6.90 -6.44
CA TYR A 73 -1.50 -7.30 -7.83
C TYR A 73 -1.17 -6.09 -8.70
N ALA A 74 -0.17 -6.23 -9.57
CA ALA A 74 0.23 -5.20 -10.52
C ALA A 74 -0.09 -5.65 -11.95
N LEU A 75 -0.89 -4.85 -12.63
CA LEU A 75 -1.29 -5.08 -14.01
C LEU A 75 -0.24 -4.54 -14.98
N GLN A 76 0.28 -5.39 -15.86
CA GLN A 76 1.19 -4.98 -16.94
C GLN A 76 0.40 -4.65 -18.19
N GLU A 77 0.33 -3.37 -18.54
CA GLU A 77 -0.41 -2.87 -19.70
C GLU A 77 0.43 -3.03 -20.97
N GLN A 78 0.33 -4.21 -21.58
CA GLN A 78 1.09 -4.60 -22.76
C GLN A 78 0.24 -5.48 -23.71
N SER A 79 0.71 -5.67 -24.93
CA SER A 79 0.22 -6.72 -25.84
C SER A 79 0.60 -8.09 -25.25
N ALA A 80 -0.39 -8.96 -25.01
CA ALA A 80 -0.34 -10.07 -24.04
C ALA A 80 -0.12 -9.62 -22.59
N GLY A 81 -1.14 -8.98 -22.02
CA GLY A 81 -1.13 -8.42 -20.68
C GLY A 81 -0.89 -9.49 -19.59
N ARG A 82 -0.22 -9.09 -18.51
CA ARG A 82 0.07 -9.96 -17.36
C ARG A 82 -0.40 -9.32 -16.07
N ILE A 83 -0.72 -10.14 -15.08
CA ILE A 83 -0.95 -9.71 -13.70
C ILE A 83 0.15 -10.33 -12.85
N VAL A 84 0.99 -9.49 -12.24
CA VAL A 84 2.06 -9.92 -11.36
C VAL A 84 1.57 -9.83 -9.92
N SER A 85 1.85 -10.85 -9.11
CA SER A 85 1.47 -10.87 -7.69
C SER A 85 2.68 -10.70 -6.78
N TYR A 86 2.47 -9.98 -5.69
CA TYR A 86 3.48 -9.70 -4.67
C TYR A 86 2.92 -9.99 -3.28
N SER A 87 3.75 -10.53 -2.39
CA SER A 87 3.50 -10.48 -0.95
C SER A 87 4.05 -9.18 -0.39
N ILE A 88 3.34 -8.60 0.58
CA ILE A 88 3.75 -7.39 1.29
C ILE A 88 4.48 -7.83 2.57
N THR A 89 5.73 -7.38 2.74
CA THR A 89 6.51 -7.67 3.95
C THR A 89 6.05 -6.82 5.15
N PRO A 90 6.47 -7.12 6.39
CA PRO A 90 6.16 -6.27 7.54
C PRO A 90 6.65 -4.82 7.42
N THR A 91 7.71 -4.57 6.65
CA THR A 91 8.20 -3.22 6.38
C THR A 91 7.45 -2.54 5.23
N GLY A 92 6.58 -3.28 4.54
CA GLY A 92 5.80 -2.84 3.40
C GLY A 92 6.50 -2.98 2.05
N THR A 93 7.70 -3.55 2.01
CA THR A 93 8.35 -3.86 0.73
C THR A 93 7.60 -4.99 0.01
N LEU A 94 7.78 -5.08 -1.31
CA LEU A 94 7.11 -6.08 -2.13
C LEU A 94 8.07 -7.22 -2.47
N THR A 95 7.61 -8.45 -2.31
CA THR A 95 8.32 -9.64 -2.77
C THR A 95 7.47 -10.32 -3.83
N ARG A 96 8.02 -10.47 -5.05
CA ARG A 96 7.31 -11.12 -6.16
C ARG A 96 7.00 -12.58 -5.80
N ILE A 97 5.77 -13.00 -6.05
CA ILE A 97 5.33 -14.40 -5.87
C ILE A 97 5.31 -15.09 -7.23
N ASN A 98 4.45 -14.63 -8.14
CA ASN A 98 4.31 -15.17 -9.49
C ASN A 98 3.66 -14.15 -10.43
N ASP A 99 3.28 -14.60 -11.63
CA ASP A 99 2.45 -13.85 -12.56
C ASP A 99 1.57 -14.77 -13.41
N ALA A 100 0.48 -14.22 -13.95
CA ALA A 100 -0.47 -14.92 -14.80
C ALA A 100 -0.89 -14.07 -16.00
N SER A 101 -1.40 -14.72 -17.04
CA SER A 101 -2.00 -14.02 -18.18
C SER A 101 -3.24 -13.24 -17.72
N SER A 102 -3.37 -12.01 -18.19
CA SER A 102 -4.62 -11.21 -18.06
C SER A 102 -5.76 -11.76 -18.94
N GLY A 103 -5.45 -12.69 -19.83
CA GLY A 103 -6.39 -13.26 -20.79
C GLY A 103 -6.60 -12.43 -22.05
N GLY A 104 -5.89 -11.30 -22.20
CA GLY A 104 -6.09 -10.37 -23.31
C GLY A 104 -4.95 -9.38 -23.52
N ASN A 105 -5.22 -8.35 -24.33
CA ASN A 105 -4.30 -7.28 -24.71
C ASN A 105 -4.66 -5.96 -24.04
N GLY A 106 -3.63 -5.18 -23.71
CA GLY A 106 -3.78 -3.84 -23.16
C GLY A 106 -4.70 -3.80 -21.95
N PRO A 107 -4.43 -4.59 -20.90
CA PRO A 107 -5.24 -4.54 -19.71
C PRO A 107 -5.09 -3.18 -19.03
N ALA A 108 -6.22 -2.52 -18.75
CA ALA A 108 -6.24 -1.15 -18.23
C ALA A 108 -6.73 -1.07 -16.78
N HIS A 109 -7.29 -2.16 -16.25
CA HIS A 109 -7.79 -2.20 -14.88
C HIS A 109 -7.69 -3.61 -14.28
N VAL A 110 -7.44 -3.68 -12.98
CA VAL A 110 -7.47 -4.92 -12.19
C VAL A 110 -8.19 -4.70 -10.87
N SER A 111 -8.97 -5.68 -10.41
CA SER A 111 -9.63 -5.64 -9.11
C SER A 111 -9.59 -7.01 -8.44
N VAL A 112 -9.62 -7.02 -7.12
CA VAL A 112 -9.71 -8.25 -6.32
C VAL A 112 -11.10 -8.34 -5.73
N HIS A 113 -11.76 -9.48 -5.93
CA HIS A 113 -13.07 -9.74 -5.34
C HIS A 113 -12.97 -9.73 -3.80
N ARG A 114 -14.05 -9.31 -3.10
CA ARG A 114 -14.08 -9.20 -1.63
C ARG A 114 -13.78 -10.50 -0.88
N SER A 115 -13.94 -11.65 -1.52
CA SER A 115 -13.56 -12.95 -0.93
C SER A 115 -12.05 -13.20 -0.95
N GLY A 116 -11.26 -12.40 -1.68
CA GLY A 116 -9.84 -12.62 -1.92
C GLY A 116 -9.51 -13.78 -2.87
N LYS A 117 -10.52 -14.49 -3.39
CA LYS A 117 -10.33 -15.70 -4.22
C LYS A 117 -10.22 -15.42 -5.72
N TRP A 118 -10.59 -14.22 -6.17
CA TRP A 118 -10.68 -13.90 -7.59
C TRP A 118 -10.02 -12.56 -7.87
N VAL A 119 -9.28 -12.51 -8.97
CA VAL A 119 -8.73 -11.29 -9.56
C VAL A 119 -9.37 -11.14 -10.94
N LEU A 120 -9.90 -9.95 -11.22
CA LEU A 120 -10.59 -9.62 -12.46
C LEU A 120 -9.83 -8.52 -13.18
N SER A 121 -9.73 -8.62 -14.50
CA SER A 121 -9.10 -7.60 -15.34
C SER A 121 -9.96 -7.23 -16.53
N ALA A 122 -9.87 -5.97 -16.95
CA ALA A 122 -10.47 -5.46 -18.17
C ALA A 122 -9.38 -5.22 -19.22
N ASN A 123 -9.49 -5.91 -20.36
CA ASN A 123 -8.57 -5.83 -21.49
C ASN A 123 -9.14 -4.89 -22.55
N TYR A 124 -8.53 -3.72 -22.75
CA TYR A 124 -9.05 -2.71 -23.66
C TYR A 124 -8.61 -2.93 -25.10
N GLY A 125 -7.58 -3.76 -25.31
CA GLY A 125 -7.10 -4.10 -26.65
C GLY A 125 -7.95 -5.11 -27.40
N ASP A 126 -8.95 -5.72 -26.76
CA ASP A 126 -9.73 -6.83 -27.33
C ASP A 126 -11.20 -6.51 -27.63
N GLY A 127 -11.75 -5.40 -27.10
CA GLY A 127 -13.14 -4.96 -27.32
C GLY A 127 -14.11 -5.38 -26.23
#